data_AF-A0A443SG70-F1
#
_entry.id   AF-A0A443SG70-F1
#
_cell.length_a   1.000
_cell.length_b   1.000
_cell.length_c   1.000
_cell.angle_alpha   90.00
_cell.angle_beta   90.00
_cell.angle_gamma   90.00
#
_symmetry.space_group_name_H-M   'P 1'
#
loop_
_entity.id
_entity.type
_entity.pdbx_description
1 polymer ?
#
loop_
_entity_poly.entity_id
_entity_poly.type
_entity_poly.pdbx_seq_one_letter_code
_entity_poly.pdbx_strand_id
1 'polypeptide(L)'
;MWQRIIVICIQITFVFTANPLCQKKNGFFIMKNDCTRFYRCVHGDLVQNQTCPKGTLFNIKTLVCDHRTNAPTECTAHILGTAENEISQDVEFAEEHTPGPDEWQPTVGPTTPMEDLPKEGFKDEYKVVCYFTSWSFYRKEDAKFIPEDINPYYCTHLIYAFATLDRDSLTIRIHDRWADIENRFYKRILKLKTINQNLKVLLALGGWNDSEDDKYSRLVADENSTSKFINHALQFVQKHGFDGLDIDWEFPGCPQAKCTTETDDSKMFAIFIRELKVAMTKNNYLLSAAVSSTKHIIDKAYDVSSMNENFDFINLMAYDYYGAWSDFAETHSPLFTKPSIEDADKMSKYKSVNFSVTYWIEKGMSPQKIVLGVPFYGRAVALKKKTQKPNYGLGDPIFGPASSGKYTNEPGFLSYYEVCDLIKTKEYKKHRDQYSGTYIENGKDFIGYDDVKQLVQKMSMIKHYKLGGAMVWSIDMDDFRGNCCSIKYPLLKTVNSVLRGVTSFAGIKCA
;
A
#
# COMPACT_ATOMS: atom_id res chain seq x y z
N MET A 1 69.52 -19.95 -3.81
CA MET A 1 68.83 -19.97 -2.50
C MET A 1 67.45 -19.33 -2.72
N TRP A 2 66.48 -20.10 -3.20
CA TRP A 2 65.13 -19.60 -3.53
C TRP A 2 64.15 -20.18 -2.52
N GLN A 3 63.66 -19.33 -1.62
CA GLN A 3 62.70 -19.68 -0.57
C GLN A 3 61.32 -19.97 -1.18
N ARG A 4 60.79 -21.17 -0.88
CA ARG A 4 59.39 -21.53 -1.10
C ARG A 4 58.52 -20.76 -0.11
N ILE A 5 57.67 -19.87 -0.60
CA ILE A 5 56.58 -19.28 0.20
C ILE A 5 55.40 -20.26 0.10
N ILE A 6 55.12 -20.94 1.21
CA ILE A 6 53.91 -21.73 1.39
C ILE A 6 52.78 -20.74 1.69
N VAL A 7 51.84 -20.57 0.77
CA VAL A 7 50.59 -19.85 1.01
C VAL A 7 49.63 -20.81 1.69
N ILE A 8 49.47 -20.66 3.01
CA ILE A 8 48.42 -21.35 3.77
C ILE A 8 47.10 -20.67 3.41
N CYS A 9 46.29 -21.36 2.63
CA CYS A 9 44.94 -20.93 2.30
C CYS A 9 44.04 -21.19 3.53
N ILE A 10 43.87 -20.19 4.40
CA ILE A 10 42.85 -20.23 5.44
C ILE A 10 41.52 -19.96 4.74
N GLN A 11 40.75 -21.03 4.49
CA GLN A 11 39.33 -20.85 4.17
C GLN A 11 38.63 -20.26 5.40
N ILE A 12 38.43 -18.95 5.39
CA ILE A 12 37.44 -18.32 6.26
C ILE A 12 36.09 -18.55 5.60
N THR A 13 35.45 -19.67 5.93
CA THR A 13 34.02 -19.82 5.75
C THR A 13 33.34 -18.78 6.65
N PHE A 14 32.86 -17.69 6.06
CA PHE A 14 31.89 -16.84 6.74
C PHE A 14 30.61 -17.65 6.90
N VAL A 15 30.47 -18.31 8.04
CA VAL A 15 29.17 -18.76 8.53
C VAL A 15 28.39 -17.48 8.80
N PHE A 16 27.43 -17.17 7.93
CA PHE A 16 26.39 -16.21 8.26
C PHE A 16 25.68 -16.76 9.50
N THR A 17 26.04 -16.25 10.67
CA THR A 17 25.32 -16.58 11.89
C THR A 17 23.94 -15.98 11.76
N ALA A 18 22.94 -16.84 11.51
CA ALA A 18 21.54 -16.46 11.55
C ALA A 18 21.29 -15.67 12.84
N ASN A 19 20.53 -14.57 12.75
CA ASN A 19 20.17 -13.81 13.94
C ASN A 19 19.51 -14.78 14.94
N PRO A 20 20.00 -14.90 16.18
CA PRO A 20 19.55 -15.93 17.12
C PRO A 20 18.05 -15.85 17.46
N LEU A 21 17.41 -14.70 17.17
CA LEU A 21 15.96 -14.52 17.29
C LEU A 21 15.17 -14.98 16.06
N CYS A 22 15.76 -14.93 14.85
CA CYS A 22 15.10 -15.28 13.59
C CYS A 22 15.46 -16.70 13.14
N GLN A 23 14.99 -17.70 13.88
CA GLN A 23 15.19 -19.11 13.54
C GLN A 23 14.42 -19.56 12.28
N LYS A 24 13.33 -18.86 11.95
CA LYS A 24 12.61 -19.01 10.67
C LYS A 24 12.83 -17.77 9.82
N LYS A 25 12.96 -17.97 8.49
CA LYS A 25 13.29 -16.90 7.53
C LYS A 25 12.27 -15.75 7.55
N ASN A 26 10.98 -16.06 7.58
CA ASN A 26 9.90 -15.07 7.51
C ASN A 26 8.84 -15.34 8.59
N GLY A 27 8.23 -14.27 9.12
CA GLY A 27 7.06 -14.34 10.00
C GLY A 27 7.09 -13.35 11.15
N PHE A 28 6.02 -13.33 11.94
CA PHE A 28 5.99 -12.66 13.24
C PHE A 28 6.16 -13.69 14.36
N PHE A 29 6.83 -13.30 15.44
CA PHE A 29 7.21 -14.16 16.55
C PHE A 29 7.03 -13.43 17.88
N ILE A 30 6.60 -14.15 18.91
CA ILE A 30 6.52 -13.62 20.28
C ILE A 30 7.92 -13.56 20.88
N MET A 31 8.22 -12.50 21.64
CA MET A 31 9.46 -12.42 22.39
C MET A 31 9.44 -13.45 23.53
N LYS A 32 10.46 -14.30 23.61
CA LYS A 32 10.53 -15.37 24.62
C LYS A 32 10.33 -14.78 26.03
N ASN A 33 9.35 -15.31 26.76
CA ASN A 33 8.95 -14.90 28.12
C ASN A 33 8.36 -13.47 28.25
N ASP A 34 8.06 -12.78 27.14
CA ASP A 34 7.39 -11.49 27.16
C ASP A 34 6.35 -11.40 26.03
N CYS A 35 5.13 -11.84 26.34
CA CYS A 35 4.01 -11.81 25.41
C CYS A 35 3.46 -10.40 25.14
N THR A 36 3.97 -9.37 25.82
CA THR A 36 3.68 -7.98 25.46
C THR A 36 4.58 -7.50 24.32
N ARG A 37 5.57 -8.29 23.90
CA ARG A 37 6.50 -7.94 22.83
C ARG A 37 6.51 -8.98 21.72
N PHE A 38 6.66 -8.51 20.50
CA PHE A 38 6.75 -9.35 19.31
C PHE A 38 7.71 -8.76 18.30
N TYR A 39 8.17 -9.60 17.38
CA TYR A 39 9.11 -9.21 16.36
C TYR A 39 8.81 -9.85 15.01
N ARG A 40 9.24 -9.20 13.93
CA ARG A 40 9.09 -9.71 12.56
C ARG A 40 10.46 -10.05 11.99
N CYS A 41 10.56 -11.24 11.42
CA CYS A 41 11.71 -11.65 10.62
C CYS A 41 11.34 -11.62 9.14
N VAL A 42 12.26 -11.13 8.30
CA VAL A 42 12.16 -11.17 6.84
C VAL A 42 13.54 -11.58 6.31
N HIS A 43 13.58 -12.63 5.49
CA HIS A 43 14.79 -13.26 4.96
C HIS A 43 15.83 -13.70 6.00
N GLY A 44 15.40 -13.94 7.25
CA GLY A 44 16.27 -14.32 8.37
C GLY A 44 16.77 -13.13 9.20
N ASP A 45 16.40 -11.90 8.83
CA ASP A 45 16.78 -10.68 9.54
C ASP A 45 15.62 -10.14 10.38
N LEU A 46 15.94 -9.63 11.57
CA LEU A 46 15.00 -8.96 12.46
C LEU A 46 14.68 -7.57 11.90
N VAL A 47 13.51 -7.40 11.28
CA VAL A 47 13.11 -6.14 10.64
C VAL A 47 12.17 -5.30 11.51
N GLN A 48 11.57 -5.89 12.54
CA GLN A 48 10.61 -5.20 13.41
C GLN A 48 10.68 -5.76 14.82
N ASN A 49 10.64 -4.91 15.84
CA ASN A 49 10.52 -5.28 17.25
C ASN A 49 9.56 -4.29 17.90
N GLN A 50 8.42 -4.77 18.40
CA GLN A 50 7.32 -3.95 18.90
C GLN A 50 6.83 -4.41 20.25
N THR A 51 6.17 -3.49 20.95
CA THR A 51 5.47 -3.74 22.21
C THR A 51 4.00 -3.47 21.98
N CYS A 52 3.16 -4.42 22.39
CA CYS A 52 1.72 -4.31 22.34
C CYS A 52 1.23 -3.17 23.24
N PRO A 53 0.10 -2.53 22.88
CA PRO A 53 -0.56 -1.54 23.73
C PRO A 53 -0.83 -2.06 25.15
N LYS A 54 -0.78 -1.16 26.14
CA LYS A 54 -0.95 -1.50 27.56
C LYS A 54 -2.23 -2.33 27.77
N GLY A 55 -2.08 -3.51 28.38
CA GLY A 55 -3.19 -4.42 28.68
C GLY A 55 -3.44 -5.51 27.63
N THR A 56 -2.76 -5.48 26.48
CA THR A 56 -2.90 -6.46 25.39
C THR A 56 -1.67 -7.37 25.28
N LEU A 57 -1.83 -8.54 24.65
CA LEU A 57 -0.78 -9.53 24.41
C LEU A 57 -0.75 -9.90 22.92
N PHE A 58 0.44 -10.15 22.36
CA PHE A 58 0.55 -10.52 20.95
C PHE A 58 0.03 -11.94 20.72
N ASN A 59 -0.95 -12.07 19.84
CA ASN A 59 -1.57 -13.34 19.50
C ASN A 59 -0.95 -13.91 18.22
N ILE A 60 -0.16 -14.96 18.35
CA ILE A 60 0.56 -15.59 17.23
C ILE A 60 -0.36 -16.24 16.18
N LYS A 61 -1.63 -16.51 16.52
CA LYS A 61 -2.60 -17.10 15.58
C LYS A 61 -3.26 -16.03 14.72
N THR A 62 -3.52 -14.86 15.28
CA THR A 62 -4.18 -13.74 14.60
C THR A 62 -3.18 -12.66 14.13
N LEU A 63 -1.92 -12.76 14.57
CA LEU A 63 -0.81 -11.86 14.27
C LEU A 63 -1.06 -10.40 14.67
N VAL A 64 -1.87 -10.18 15.71
CA VAL A 64 -2.20 -8.86 16.26
C VAL A 64 -2.10 -8.84 17.78
N CYS A 65 -2.02 -7.65 18.38
CA CYS A 65 -2.15 -7.48 19.82
C CYS A 65 -3.63 -7.57 20.23
N ASP A 66 -3.95 -8.55 21.09
CA ASP A 66 -5.32 -8.91 21.45
C ASP A 66 -5.52 -8.83 22.98
N HIS A 67 -6.77 -8.89 23.43
CA HIS A 67 -7.11 -8.95 24.85
C HIS A 67 -6.51 -10.22 25.49
N ARG A 68 -6.15 -10.14 26.78
CA ARG A 68 -5.47 -11.23 27.49
C ARG A 68 -6.21 -12.57 27.43
N THR A 69 -7.53 -12.54 27.38
CA THR A 69 -8.39 -13.74 27.30
C THR A 69 -8.31 -14.47 25.97
N ASN A 70 -7.84 -13.81 24.91
CA ASN A 70 -7.74 -14.34 23.55
C ASN A 70 -6.30 -14.72 23.17
N ALA A 71 -5.33 -14.42 24.03
CA ALA A 71 -3.92 -14.71 23.79
C ALA A 71 -3.63 -16.23 23.90
N PRO A 72 -2.59 -16.74 23.21
CA PRO A 72 -2.19 -18.15 23.29
C PRO A 72 -2.04 -18.63 24.74
N THR A 73 -2.32 -19.92 25.00
CA THR A 73 -2.31 -20.52 26.34
C THR A 73 -1.00 -20.32 27.09
N GLU A 74 0.11 -20.28 26.34
CA GLU A 74 1.47 -20.02 26.78
C GLU A 74 1.64 -18.62 27.43
N CYS A 75 0.79 -17.67 27.05
CA CYS A 75 0.78 -16.29 27.53
C CYS A 75 -0.28 -16.02 28.62
N THR A 76 -1.20 -16.95 28.85
CA THR A 76 -2.26 -16.84 29.88
C THR A 76 -1.95 -17.64 31.15
N ALA A 77 -0.90 -18.47 31.14
CA ALA A 77 -0.50 -19.33 32.27
C ALA A 77 0.04 -18.56 33.51
N HIS A 78 0.34 -17.26 33.41
CA HIS A 78 0.82 -16.45 34.54
C HIS A 78 -0.29 -15.86 35.43
N ILE A 79 -1.57 -16.18 35.20
CA ILE A 79 -2.70 -15.62 35.96
C ILE A 79 -3.17 -16.55 37.11
N LEU A 80 -2.67 -17.77 37.21
CA LEU A 80 -2.98 -18.67 38.34
C LEU A 80 -1.85 -18.68 39.37
N GLY A 81 -1.76 -17.60 40.15
CA GLY A 81 -0.77 -17.51 41.20
C GLY A 81 -0.85 -16.22 41.99
N THR A 82 -1.98 -15.98 42.65
CA THR A 82 -2.15 -15.30 43.95
C THR A 82 -3.63 -14.93 44.10
N ALA A 83 -4.39 -15.83 44.71
CA ALA A 83 -5.66 -15.49 45.32
C ALA A 83 -5.44 -15.32 46.83
N GLU A 84 -6.25 -14.44 47.41
CA GLU A 84 -6.61 -14.31 48.83
C GLU A 84 -5.62 -13.56 49.74
N ASN A 85 -5.95 -12.31 50.09
CA ASN A 85 -6.57 -12.04 51.41
C ASN A 85 -6.90 -10.55 51.67
N GLU A 86 -8.01 -10.37 52.41
CA GLU A 86 -8.44 -9.22 53.23
C GLU A 86 -8.97 -7.95 52.54
N ILE A 87 -10.01 -7.24 53.02
CA ILE A 87 -11.04 -7.40 54.06
C ILE A 87 -12.18 -6.43 53.69
N SER A 88 -13.41 -6.82 54.02
CA SER A 88 -14.66 -6.05 54.03
C SER A 88 -14.64 -4.78 54.88
N GLN A 89 -15.34 -3.71 54.47
CA GLN A 89 -16.33 -3.00 55.29
C GLN A 89 -17.13 -1.97 54.49
N ASP A 90 -18.43 -1.93 54.79
CA ASP A 90 -19.51 -1.13 54.19
C ASP A 90 -19.36 0.40 54.38
N VAL A 91 -20.04 1.21 53.55
CA VAL A 91 -21.00 2.27 53.96
C VAL A 91 -21.64 2.96 52.73
N GLU A 92 -22.98 2.92 52.74
CA GLU A 92 -24.06 3.79 52.20
C GLU A 92 -24.03 4.42 50.79
N PHE A 93 -25.19 4.21 50.14
CA PHE A 93 -25.72 4.96 49.01
C PHE A 93 -26.06 6.41 49.40
N ALA A 94 -25.62 7.37 48.58
CA ALA A 94 -26.27 8.67 48.43
C ALA A 94 -26.43 8.97 46.92
N GLU A 95 -27.61 9.44 46.56
CA GLU A 95 -28.08 9.70 45.20
C GLU A 95 -27.37 10.91 44.53
N GLU A 96 -27.36 10.82 43.19
CA GLU A 96 -27.28 11.89 42.19
C GLU A 96 -26.11 12.89 42.24
N HIS A 97 -25.25 12.81 41.22
CA HIS A 97 -24.95 13.91 40.30
C HIS A 97 -24.42 13.31 38.98
N THR A 98 -25.21 13.37 37.93
CA THR A 98 -24.77 13.11 36.55
C THR A 98 -24.08 14.37 36.02
N PRO A 99 -22.80 14.34 35.60
CA PRO A 99 -22.29 15.33 34.68
C PRO A 99 -22.84 14.97 33.29
N GLY A 100 -23.58 15.90 32.70
CA GLY A 100 -24.09 15.79 31.34
C GLY A 100 -22.98 15.65 30.28
N PRO A 101 -23.35 15.42 29.02
CA PRO A 101 -22.39 15.26 27.94
C PRO A 101 -21.68 16.60 27.71
N ASP A 102 -20.37 16.64 27.94
CA ASP A 102 -19.53 17.70 27.39
C ASP A 102 -19.59 17.58 25.86
N GLU A 103 -20.43 18.43 25.27
CA GLU A 103 -20.36 18.84 23.88
C GLU A 103 -18.95 19.35 23.61
N TRP A 104 -18.12 18.49 23.02
CA TRP A 104 -16.91 18.94 22.36
C TRP A 104 -17.31 19.81 21.17
N GLN A 105 -17.24 21.13 21.36
CA GLN A 105 -17.30 22.07 20.25
C GLN A 105 -15.95 22.07 19.52
N PRO A 106 -15.93 21.84 18.19
CA PRO A 106 -14.70 21.87 17.42
C PRO A 106 -14.12 23.29 17.45
N THR A 107 -12.92 23.42 18.01
CA THR A 107 -12.08 24.61 17.80
C THR A 107 -11.81 24.75 16.32
N VAL A 108 -12.45 25.76 15.71
CA VAL A 108 -12.23 26.16 14.33
C VAL A 108 -10.79 26.66 14.24
N GLY A 109 -9.89 25.82 13.73
CA GLY A 109 -8.57 26.27 13.28
C GLY A 109 -8.73 27.34 12.19
N PRO A 110 -7.71 28.17 11.94
CA PRO A 110 -7.84 29.31 11.03
C PRO A 110 -8.38 28.83 9.68
N THR A 111 -9.57 29.28 9.33
CA THR A 111 -10.18 29.06 8.03
C THR A 111 -9.29 29.73 6.99
N THR A 112 -8.46 28.96 6.30
CA THR A 112 -7.98 29.38 4.98
C THR A 112 -9.22 29.67 4.12
N PRO A 113 -9.34 30.85 3.49
CA PRO A 113 -10.48 31.18 2.66
C PRO A 113 -10.69 30.11 1.60
N MET A 114 -11.92 29.60 1.57
CA MET A 114 -12.45 28.65 0.59
C MET A 114 -12.71 29.37 -0.75
N GLU A 115 -11.72 30.11 -1.27
CA GLU A 115 -11.94 31.12 -2.31
C GLU A 115 -11.55 30.71 -3.74
N ASP A 116 -10.96 29.53 -3.97
CA ASP A 116 -10.51 29.13 -5.33
C ASP A 116 -11.14 27.84 -5.87
N LEU A 117 -12.31 27.41 -5.38
CA LEU A 117 -13.05 26.31 -5.99
C LEU A 117 -14.13 26.86 -6.95
N PRO A 118 -14.05 26.59 -8.26
CA PRO A 118 -15.09 26.98 -9.21
C PRO A 118 -16.48 26.49 -8.76
N LYS A 119 -17.45 27.41 -8.77
CA LYS A 119 -18.86 27.16 -8.41
C LYS A 119 -19.70 26.60 -9.57
N GLU A 120 -19.10 26.28 -10.72
CA GLU A 120 -19.78 25.67 -11.86
C GLU A 120 -19.35 24.21 -12.03
N GLY A 121 -20.33 23.33 -12.24
CA GLY A 121 -20.18 21.88 -12.25
C GLY A 121 -19.08 21.39 -13.19
N PHE A 122 -18.08 20.72 -12.62
CA PHE A 122 -17.02 20.05 -13.36
C PHE A 122 -17.62 19.02 -14.32
N LYS A 123 -17.15 18.98 -15.59
CA LYS A 123 -17.27 17.78 -16.39
C LYS A 123 -16.35 16.74 -15.75
N ASP A 124 -16.90 15.84 -14.93
CA ASP A 124 -16.19 14.74 -14.28
C ASP A 124 -15.70 13.69 -15.31
N GLU A 125 -14.77 14.07 -16.19
CA GLU A 125 -14.26 13.18 -17.25
C GLU A 125 -13.21 12.19 -16.72
N TYR A 126 -12.42 12.59 -15.72
CA TYR A 126 -11.34 11.77 -15.15
C TYR A 126 -11.58 11.36 -13.69
N LYS A 127 -11.37 10.08 -13.40
CA LYS A 127 -11.35 9.55 -12.03
C LYS A 127 -10.06 9.96 -11.30
N VAL A 128 -10.18 10.29 -10.02
CA VAL A 128 -9.06 10.35 -9.08
C VAL A 128 -9.38 9.34 -7.98
N VAL A 129 -8.78 8.16 -8.09
CA VAL A 129 -9.00 7.01 -7.22
C VAL A 129 -7.91 6.99 -6.15
N CYS A 130 -8.30 6.92 -4.90
CA CYS A 130 -7.40 7.14 -3.77
C CYS A 130 -7.45 5.96 -2.82
N TYR A 131 -6.36 5.20 -2.72
CA TYR A 131 -6.24 4.17 -1.70
C TYR A 131 -5.96 4.82 -0.35
N PHE A 132 -6.76 4.45 0.64
CA PHE A 132 -6.58 4.75 2.06
C PHE A 132 -6.15 3.46 2.77
N THR A 133 -5.00 3.48 3.45
CA THR A 133 -4.50 2.32 4.17
C THR A 133 -4.85 2.38 5.65
N SER A 134 -5.57 1.39 6.18
CA SER A 134 -6.00 1.41 7.59
C SER A 134 -4.82 1.37 8.57
N TRP A 135 -3.73 0.70 8.20
CA TRP A 135 -2.52 0.58 9.05
C TRP A 135 -1.71 1.88 9.16
N SER A 136 -1.98 2.90 8.32
CA SER A 136 -1.40 4.24 8.50
C SER A 136 -1.79 4.89 9.84
N PHE A 137 -2.85 4.38 10.49
CA PHE A 137 -3.24 4.71 11.85
C PHE A 137 -2.14 4.47 12.90
N TYR A 138 -1.27 3.48 12.66
CA TYR A 138 -0.24 3.04 13.61
C TYR A 138 1.11 3.73 13.40
N ARG A 139 1.24 4.58 12.39
CA ARG A 139 2.43 5.41 12.23
C ARG A 139 2.53 6.40 13.40
N LYS A 140 3.75 6.71 13.80
CA LYS A 140 4.03 7.59 14.95
C LYS A 140 4.06 9.05 14.52
N GLU A 141 3.82 9.93 15.50
CA GLU A 141 3.98 11.39 15.35
C GLU A 141 3.20 11.93 14.14
N ASP A 142 3.80 12.85 13.39
CA ASP A 142 3.18 13.56 12.27
C ASP A 142 2.78 12.63 11.10
N ALA A 143 3.34 11.42 11.05
CA ALA A 143 3.04 10.43 10.02
C ALA A 143 1.78 9.61 10.31
N LYS A 144 1.17 9.74 11.51
CA LYS A 144 -0.14 9.15 11.79
C LYS A 144 -1.18 9.73 10.84
N PHE A 145 -1.91 8.85 10.15
CA PHE A 145 -2.96 9.24 9.21
C PHE A 145 -4.29 8.58 9.59
N ILE A 146 -5.37 9.37 9.58
CA ILE A 146 -6.72 8.93 9.95
C ILE A 146 -7.75 9.37 8.89
N PRO A 147 -8.98 8.81 8.88
CA PRO A 147 -10.00 9.19 7.91
C PRO A 147 -10.27 10.70 7.79
N GLU A 148 -10.20 11.44 8.89
CA GLU A 148 -10.45 12.89 8.95
C GLU A 148 -9.32 13.75 8.36
N ASP A 149 -8.14 13.18 8.13
CA ASP A 149 -7.08 13.89 7.40
C ASP A 149 -7.46 14.07 5.93
N ILE A 150 -8.32 13.20 5.38
CA ILE A 150 -8.74 13.21 3.97
C ILE A 150 -9.66 14.39 3.69
N ASN A 151 -9.28 15.21 2.70
CA ASN A 151 -10.21 16.16 2.09
C ASN A 151 -11.12 15.44 1.07
N PRO A 152 -12.45 15.38 1.29
CA PRO A 152 -13.39 14.63 0.44
C PRO A 152 -13.49 15.09 -1.01
N TYR A 153 -12.97 16.28 -1.35
CA TYR A 153 -13.04 16.83 -2.70
C TYR A 153 -11.84 16.46 -3.59
N TYR A 154 -10.74 15.98 -2.98
CA TYR A 154 -9.53 15.63 -3.73
C TYR A 154 -9.61 14.27 -4.44
N CYS A 155 -10.59 13.43 -4.09
CA CYS A 155 -10.76 12.13 -4.71
C CYS A 155 -12.19 12.02 -5.25
N THR A 156 -12.37 11.36 -6.40
CA THR A 156 -13.70 10.96 -6.87
C THR A 156 -14.10 9.60 -6.30
N HIS A 157 -13.10 8.74 -6.05
CA HIS A 157 -13.28 7.44 -5.41
C HIS A 157 -12.24 7.29 -4.29
N LEU A 158 -12.68 6.86 -3.11
CA LEU A 158 -11.81 6.32 -2.07
C LEU A 158 -11.90 4.79 -2.11
N ILE A 159 -10.76 4.12 -1.95
CA ILE A 159 -10.70 2.67 -1.78
C ILE A 159 -10.10 2.38 -0.41
N TYR A 160 -10.87 1.71 0.44
CA TYR A 160 -10.43 1.31 1.78
C TYR A 160 -9.59 0.03 1.69
N ALA A 161 -8.30 0.14 1.96
CA ALA A 161 -7.36 -0.96 2.02
C ALA A 161 -7.11 -1.37 3.48
N PHE A 162 -7.42 -2.60 3.90
CA PHE A 162 -8.05 -3.70 3.17
C PHE A 162 -9.03 -4.48 4.05
N ALA A 163 -9.95 -5.21 3.43
CA ALA A 163 -10.46 -6.46 3.98
C ALA A 163 -9.64 -7.65 3.47
N THR A 164 -9.73 -8.78 4.16
CA THR A 164 -9.01 -10.03 3.81
C THR A 164 -9.97 -11.14 3.43
N LEU A 165 -9.51 -12.15 2.71
CA LEU A 165 -10.26 -13.38 2.47
C LEU A 165 -9.97 -14.37 3.60
N ASP A 166 -11.02 -14.83 4.29
CA ASP A 166 -10.90 -15.87 5.31
C ASP A 166 -10.54 -17.22 4.66
N ARG A 167 -9.51 -17.89 5.17
CA ARG A 167 -8.94 -19.09 4.55
C ARG A 167 -9.91 -20.28 4.57
N ASP A 168 -10.68 -20.44 5.63
CA ASP A 168 -11.52 -21.62 5.82
C ASP A 168 -12.90 -21.42 5.19
N SER A 169 -13.52 -20.28 5.46
CA SER A 169 -14.87 -19.98 4.98
C SER A 169 -14.90 -19.47 3.54
N LEU A 170 -13.77 -18.98 3.01
CA LEU A 170 -13.65 -18.30 1.71
C LEU A 170 -14.62 -17.11 1.58
N THR A 171 -14.77 -16.34 2.66
CA THR A 171 -15.61 -15.14 2.71
C THR A 171 -14.83 -13.92 3.21
N ILE A 172 -15.37 -12.73 2.98
CA ILE A 172 -14.72 -11.47 3.40
C ILE A 172 -14.58 -11.44 4.93
N ARG A 173 -13.38 -11.11 5.41
CA ARG A 173 -13.02 -10.95 6.81
C ARG A 173 -12.45 -9.56 7.05
N ILE A 174 -12.94 -8.92 8.09
CA ILE A 174 -12.38 -7.66 8.62
C ILE A 174 -10.91 -7.90 8.95
N HIS A 175 -10.01 -7.10 8.37
CA HIS A 175 -8.57 -7.26 8.55
C HIS A 175 -8.15 -6.84 9.97
N ASP A 176 -8.57 -5.65 10.39
CA ASP A 176 -8.18 -5.06 11.66
C ASP A 176 -9.43 -4.58 12.41
N ARG A 177 -9.97 -5.43 13.29
CA ARG A 177 -11.16 -5.08 14.08
C ARG A 177 -10.96 -3.84 14.96
N TRP A 178 -9.75 -3.60 15.45
CA TRP A 178 -9.46 -2.45 16.31
C TRP A 178 -9.61 -1.13 15.53
N ALA A 179 -9.01 -1.05 14.34
CA ALA A 179 -9.15 0.13 13.47
C ALA A 179 -10.56 0.21 12.84
N ASP A 180 -10.98 -0.87 12.18
CA ASP A 180 -12.12 -0.90 11.27
C ASP A 180 -13.46 -0.75 12.03
N ILE A 181 -13.60 -1.41 13.18
CA ILE A 181 -14.84 -1.51 13.95
C ILE A 181 -14.79 -0.66 15.22
N GLU A 182 -13.81 -0.91 16.10
CA GLU A 182 -13.75 -0.28 17.43
C GLU A 182 -13.43 1.22 17.32
N ASN A 183 -12.46 1.58 16.48
CA ASN A 183 -12.15 2.97 16.12
C ASN A 183 -12.99 3.48 14.93
N ARG A 184 -13.95 2.67 14.46
CA ARG A 184 -15.00 3.02 13.50
C ARG A 184 -14.47 3.52 12.16
N PHE A 185 -13.30 3.06 11.69
CA PHE A 185 -12.71 3.58 10.45
C PHE A 185 -13.62 3.39 9.22
N TYR A 186 -14.32 2.26 9.09
CA TYR A 186 -15.31 2.09 8.01
C TYR A 186 -16.36 3.19 8.04
N LYS A 187 -16.97 3.45 9.21
CA LYS A 187 -17.98 4.51 9.36
C LYS A 187 -17.42 5.90 9.11
N ARG A 188 -16.19 6.16 9.56
CA ARG A 188 -15.55 7.49 9.45
C ARG A 188 -15.16 7.82 8.01
N ILE A 189 -14.62 6.87 7.26
CA ILE A 189 -14.38 7.05 5.82
C ILE A 189 -15.70 7.26 5.07
N LEU A 190 -16.73 6.47 5.37
CA LEU A 190 -18.04 6.62 4.73
C LEU A 190 -18.74 7.93 5.07
N LYS A 191 -18.48 8.50 6.25
CA LYS A 191 -18.99 9.83 6.65
C LYS A 191 -18.52 10.93 5.71
N LEU A 192 -17.39 10.79 5.02
CA LEU A 192 -16.89 11.77 4.05
C LEU A 192 -17.89 11.99 2.88
N LYS A 193 -18.74 11.00 2.58
CA LYS A 193 -19.83 11.13 1.59
C LYS A 193 -20.91 12.14 2.00
N THR A 194 -21.03 12.45 3.29
CA THR A 194 -21.95 13.50 3.78
C THR A 194 -21.47 14.91 3.43
N ILE A 195 -20.16 15.08 3.21
CA ILE A 195 -19.51 16.34 2.83
C ILE A 195 -19.45 16.45 1.30
N ASN A 196 -19.06 15.37 0.62
CA ASN A 196 -19.08 15.27 -0.84
C ASN A 196 -19.98 14.11 -1.28
N GLN A 197 -21.22 14.41 -1.67
CA GLN A 197 -22.22 13.41 -2.07
C GLN A 197 -21.86 12.67 -3.36
N ASN A 198 -20.94 13.21 -4.17
CA ASN A 198 -20.47 12.57 -5.40
C ASN A 198 -19.34 11.55 -5.14
N LEU A 199 -18.75 11.56 -3.93
CA LEU A 199 -17.68 10.65 -3.57
C LEU A 199 -18.18 9.20 -3.51
N LYS A 200 -17.46 8.30 -4.17
CA LYS A 200 -17.66 6.84 -4.05
C LYS A 200 -16.63 6.24 -3.11
N VAL A 201 -17.03 5.28 -2.29
CA VAL A 201 -16.15 4.58 -1.36
C VAL A 201 -16.28 3.07 -1.58
N LEU A 202 -15.23 2.44 -2.07
CA LEU A 202 -15.17 0.99 -2.26
C LEU A 202 -14.32 0.36 -1.14
N LEU A 203 -14.56 -0.94 -0.89
CA LEU A 203 -13.72 -1.77 -0.03
C LEU A 203 -12.78 -2.60 -0.91
N ALA A 204 -11.47 -2.54 -0.68
CA ALA A 204 -10.54 -3.45 -1.35
C ALA A 204 -10.42 -4.77 -0.59
N LEU A 205 -10.42 -5.88 -1.31
CA LEU A 205 -10.22 -7.23 -0.81
C LEU A 205 -8.91 -7.80 -1.34
N GLY A 206 -7.94 -8.01 -0.46
CA GLY A 206 -6.67 -8.66 -0.79
C GLY A 206 -5.45 -7.84 -0.41
N GLY A 207 -4.68 -7.47 -1.42
CA GLY A 207 -3.34 -6.90 -1.29
C GLY A 207 -2.26 -7.97 -1.19
N TRP A 208 -1.00 -7.53 -1.30
CA TRP A 208 0.19 -8.37 -1.30
C TRP A 208 0.25 -9.45 -0.21
N ASN A 209 0.00 -9.08 1.05
CA ASN A 209 0.09 -10.00 2.18
C ASN A 209 -1.04 -11.04 2.18
N ASP A 210 -2.24 -10.64 1.77
CA ASP A 210 -3.39 -11.54 1.77
C ASP A 210 -3.35 -12.52 0.59
N SER A 211 -2.55 -12.23 -0.43
CA SER A 211 -2.40 -13.02 -1.66
C SER A 211 -1.25 -14.04 -1.63
N GLU A 212 -0.64 -14.27 -0.46
CA GLU A 212 0.51 -15.18 -0.33
C GLU A 212 0.16 -16.67 -0.52
N ASP A 213 -1.07 -17.05 -0.19
CA ASP A 213 -1.52 -18.45 -0.19
C ASP A 213 -2.58 -18.76 -1.28
N ASP A 214 -3.06 -19.99 -1.30
CA ASP A 214 -3.96 -20.54 -2.34
C ASP A 214 -5.44 -20.15 -2.19
N LYS A 215 -5.85 -19.39 -1.16
CA LYS A 215 -7.28 -19.21 -0.84
C LYS A 215 -8.07 -18.50 -1.94
N TYR A 216 -7.45 -17.58 -2.67
CA TYR A 216 -8.09 -16.92 -3.82
C TYR A 216 -8.27 -17.87 -4.99
N SER A 217 -7.26 -18.71 -5.27
CA SER A 217 -7.36 -19.77 -6.29
C SER A 217 -8.46 -20.77 -5.92
N ARG A 218 -8.53 -21.22 -4.65
CA ARG A 218 -9.61 -22.09 -4.16
C ARG A 218 -10.99 -21.46 -4.25
N LEU A 219 -11.10 -20.16 -3.97
CA LEU A 219 -12.36 -19.42 -4.11
C LEU A 219 -12.88 -19.48 -5.55
N VAL A 220 -12.05 -19.15 -6.53
CA VAL A 220 -12.48 -19.09 -7.94
C VAL A 220 -12.60 -20.46 -8.60
N ALA A 221 -11.99 -21.50 -8.03
CA ALA A 221 -12.02 -22.86 -8.57
C ALA A 221 -13.31 -23.64 -8.28
N ASP A 222 -14.13 -23.19 -7.34
CA ASP A 222 -15.34 -23.90 -6.89
C ASP A 222 -16.59 -23.01 -6.96
N GLU A 223 -17.61 -23.47 -7.69
CA GLU A 223 -18.86 -22.74 -7.92
C GLU A 223 -19.63 -22.48 -6.60
N ASN A 224 -19.62 -23.44 -5.68
CA ASN A 224 -20.29 -23.29 -4.38
C ASN A 224 -19.61 -22.22 -3.52
N SER A 225 -18.28 -22.22 -3.48
CA SER A 225 -17.46 -21.22 -2.80
C SER A 225 -17.64 -19.85 -3.41
N THR A 226 -17.66 -19.74 -4.74
CA THR A 226 -17.94 -18.50 -5.48
C THR A 226 -19.33 -17.95 -5.14
N SER A 227 -20.38 -18.77 -5.23
CA SER A 227 -21.75 -18.36 -4.91
C SER A 227 -21.90 -17.91 -3.44
N LYS A 228 -21.30 -18.67 -2.52
CA LYS A 228 -21.26 -18.31 -1.08
C LYS A 228 -20.55 -16.97 -0.87
N PHE A 229 -19.40 -16.78 -1.51
CA PHE A 229 -18.63 -15.54 -1.42
C PHE A 229 -19.42 -14.36 -1.95
N ILE A 230 -20.03 -14.46 -3.15
CA ILE A 230 -20.79 -13.38 -3.78
C ILE A 230 -21.93 -12.92 -2.87
N ASN A 231 -22.70 -13.88 -2.32
CA ASN A 231 -23.79 -13.57 -1.38
C ASN A 231 -23.28 -12.86 -0.12
N HIS A 232 -22.17 -13.35 0.45
CA HIS A 232 -21.55 -12.71 1.61
C HIS A 232 -21.00 -11.32 1.29
N ALA A 233 -20.37 -11.13 0.12
CA ALA A 233 -19.80 -9.86 -0.31
C ALA A 233 -20.88 -8.79 -0.46
N LEU A 234 -22.02 -9.12 -1.08
CA LEU A 234 -23.17 -8.22 -1.17
C LEU A 234 -23.68 -7.79 0.21
N GLN A 235 -23.84 -8.76 1.13
CA GLN A 235 -24.27 -8.47 2.50
C GLN A 235 -23.24 -7.59 3.24
N PHE A 236 -21.95 -7.84 3.04
CA PHE A 236 -20.88 -7.07 3.67
C PHE A 236 -20.85 -5.61 3.18
N VAL A 237 -20.87 -5.43 1.85
CA VAL A 237 -20.93 -4.10 1.21
C VAL A 237 -22.15 -3.33 1.70
N GLN A 238 -23.33 -3.95 1.69
CA GLN A 238 -24.58 -3.34 2.16
C GLN A 238 -24.53 -3.01 3.65
N LYS A 239 -24.11 -3.95 4.50
CA LYS A 239 -24.08 -3.80 5.96
C LYS A 239 -23.19 -2.65 6.39
N HIS A 240 -22.06 -2.47 5.72
CA HIS A 240 -21.11 -1.43 6.07
C HIS A 240 -21.34 -0.12 5.33
N GLY A 241 -22.04 -0.12 4.19
CA GLY A 241 -22.43 1.09 3.45
C GLY A 241 -21.44 1.50 2.34
N PHE A 242 -20.63 0.54 1.86
CA PHE A 242 -19.72 0.75 0.73
C PHE A 242 -20.50 0.84 -0.58
N ASP A 243 -19.95 1.57 -1.55
CA ASP A 243 -20.53 1.73 -2.89
C ASP A 243 -20.06 0.63 -3.87
N GLY A 244 -19.19 -0.28 -3.42
CA GLY A 244 -18.64 -1.33 -4.27
C GLY A 244 -17.48 -2.10 -3.64
N LEU A 245 -16.91 -2.99 -4.44
CA LEU A 245 -15.77 -3.84 -4.09
C LEU A 245 -14.64 -3.63 -5.10
N ASP A 246 -13.40 -3.63 -4.60
CA ASP A 246 -12.18 -3.60 -5.39
C ASP A 246 -11.40 -4.91 -5.15
N ILE A 247 -11.10 -5.64 -6.22
CA ILE A 247 -10.44 -6.96 -6.14
C ILE A 247 -8.93 -6.80 -6.32
N ASP A 248 -8.18 -7.09 -5.26
CA ASP A 248 -6.73 -6.89 -5.20
C ASP A 248 -6.03 -8.24 -4.95
N TRP A 249 -6.33 -9.26 -5.76
CA TRP A 249 -5.62 -10.54 -5.72
C TRP A 249 -4.30 -10.42 -6.47
N GLU A 250 -3.18 -10.65 -5.76
CA GLU A 250 -1.81 -10.50 -6.28
C GLU A 250 -1.04 -11.84 -6.35
N PHE A 251 -1.17 -12.64 -7.41
CA PHE A 251 -2.00 -12.47 -8.60
C PHE A 251 -2.60 -13.82 -9.04
N PRO A 252 -3.69 -13.85 -9.83
CA PRO A 252 -4.18 -15.08 -10.44
C PRO A 252 -3.05 -15.81 -11.17
N GLY A 253 -2.80 -17.07 -10.83
CA GLY A 253 -1.75 -17.87 -11.47
C GLY A 253 -0.32 -17.49 -11.09
N CYS A 254 -0.14 -16.39 -10.36
CA CYS A 254 1.14 -15.74 -10.08
C CYS A 254 1.20 -15.20 -8.65
N PRO A 255 1.11 -16.07 -7.62
CA PRO A 255 1.17 -15.64 -6.22
C PRO A 255 2.47 -14.89 -5.97
N GLN A 256 2.36 -13.66 -5.47
CA GLN A 256 3.49 -12.75 -5.24
C GLN A 256 4.43 -12.64 -6.45
N ALA A 257 3.87 -12.53 -7.66
CA ALA A 257 4.58 -12.36 -8.94
C ALA A 257 5.46 -13.55 -9.38
N LYS A 258 5.38 -14.73 -8.75
CA LYS A 258 6.24 -15.87 -9.09
C LYS A 258 5.79 -16.68 -10.31
N CYS A 259 4.50 -16.64 -10.65
CA CYS A 259 3.90 -17.39 -11.77
C CYS A 259 4.17 -18.90 -11.76
N THR A 260 4.18 -19.49 -10.57
CA THR A 260 4.55 -20.90 -10.34
C THR A 260 3.37 -21.87 -10.31
N THR A 261 2.13 -21.40 -10.49
CA THR A 261 0.97 -22.30 -10.38
C THR A 261 0.60 -22.89 -11.75
N GLU A 262 0.25 -24.17 -11.72
CA GLU A 262 -0.25 -24.92 -12.89
C GLU A 262 -1.76 -24.72 -13.10
N THR A 263 -2.45 -24.14 -12.11
CA THR A 263 -3.88 -23.83 -12.20
C THR A 263 -4.15 -22.78 -13.28
N ASP A 264 -5.25 -22.95 -14.01
CA ASP A 264 -5.74 -21.95 -14.97
C ASP A 264 -6.57 -20.89 -14.26
N ASP A 265 -5.94 -20.25 -13.27
CA ASP A 265 -6.55 -19.21 -12.44
C ASP A 265 -7.10 -18.06 -13.29
N SER A 266 -6.51 -17.78 -14.46
CA SER A 266 -6.99 -16.74 -15.38
C SER A 266 -8.42 -17.00 -15.85
N LYS A 267 -8.72 -18.22 -16.34
CA LYS A 267 -10.07 -18.58 -16.77
C LYS A 267 -11.06 -18.62 -15.60
N MET A 268 -10.64 -19.19 -14.47
CA MET A 268 -11.50 -19.28 -13.28
C MET A 268 -11.81 -17.88 -12.73
N PHE A 269 -10.82 -16.99 -12.69
CA PHE A 269 -10.99 -15.59 -12.34
C PHE A 269 -11.96 -14.88 -13.31
N ALA A 270 -11.85 -15.13 -14.62
CA ALA A 270 -12.76 -14.55 -15.62
C ALA A 270 -14.23 -14.97 -15.40
N ILE A 271 -14.48 -16.22 -14.98
CA ILE A 271 -15.83 -16.70 -14.64
C ILE A 271 -16.32 -16.02 -13.36
N PHE A 272 -15.48 -16.02 -12.32
CA PHE A 272 -15.77 -15.40 -11.04
C PHE A 272 -16.15 -13.91 -11.17
N ILE A 273 -15.37 -13.11 -11.91
CA ILE A 273 -15.64 -11.67 -12.05
C ILE A 273 -16.93 -11.40 -12.83
N ARG A 274 -17.31 -12.29 -13.76
CA ARG A 274 -18.57 -12.18 -14.51
C ARG A 274 -19.77 -12.38 -13.58
N GLU A 275 -19.74 -13.41 -12.75
CA GLU A 275 -20.80 -13.68 -11.77
C GLU A 275 -20.88 -12.57 -10.72
N LEU A 276 -19.73 -12.12 -10.22
CA LEU A 276 -19.64 -11.01 -9.29
C LEU A 276 -20.20 -9.72 -9.89
N LYS A 277 -19.91 -9.41 -11.17
CA LYS A 277 -20.43 -8.22 -11.84
C LYS A 277 -21.96 -8.25 -11.98
N VAL A 278 -22.53 -9.40 -12.34
CA VAL A 278 -24.01 -9.55 -12.41
C VAL A 278 -24.63 -9.24 -11.05
N ALA A 279 -24.09 -9.80 -9.98
CA ALA A 279 -24.55 -9.59 -8.62
C ALA A 279 -24.41 -8.13 -8.16
N MET A 280 -23.25 -7.51 -8.41
CA MET A 280 -22.98 -6.12 -8.03
C MET A 280 -23.88 -5.13 -8.80
N THR A 281 -24.02 -5.31 -10.12
CA THR A 281 -24.83 -4.43 -10.97
C THR A 281 -26.31 -4.46 -10.57
N LYS A 282 -26.85 -5.65 -10.25
CA LYS A 282 -28.23 -5.79 -9.77
C LYS A 282 -28.51 -4.98 -8.50
N ASN A 283 -27.47 -4.73 -7.69
CA ASN A 283 -27.55 -3.98 -6.44
C ASN A 283 -26.97 -2.55 -6.56
N ASN A 284 -26.68 -2.09 -7.78
CA ASN A 284 -26.10 -0.76 -8.05
C ASN A 284 -24.76 -0.52 -7.34
N TYR A 285 -23.94 -1.57 -7.20
CA TYR A 285 -22.59 -1.49 -6.65
C TYR A 285 -21.53 -1.48 -7.76
N LEU A 286 -20.45 -0.74 -7.51
CA LEU A 286 -19.27 -0.71 -8.36
C LEU A 286 -18.40 -1.96 -8.14
N LEU A 287 -17.72 -2.36 -9.21
CA LEU A 287 -16.71 -3.40 -9.18
C LEU A 287 -15.45 -2.93 -9.91
N SER A 288 -14.33 -2.87 -9.20
CA SER A 288 -13.01 -2.56 -9.75
C SER A 288 -11.97 -3.61 -9.34
N ALA A 289 -10.74 -3.47 -9.82
CA ALA A 289 -9.62 -4.32 -9.41
C ALA A 289 -8.29 -3.56 -9.52
N ALA A 290 -7.38 -3.76 -8.57
CA ALA A 290 -5.96 -3.48 -8.78
C ALA A 290 -5.30 -4.58 -9.63
N VAL A 291 -4.58 -4.18 -10.67
CA VAL A 291 -4.02 -5.13 -11.64
C VAL A 291 -2.55 -4.89 -11.92
N SER A 292 -1.83 -5.96 -12.26
CA SER A 292 -0.39 -5.91 -12.52
C SER A 292 -0.06 -5.09 -13.78
N SER A 293 1.05 -4.35 -13.71
CA SER A 293 1.67 -3.68 -14.84
C SER A 293 2.71 -4.54 -15.57
N THR A 294 3.00 -5.75 -15.08
CA THR A 294 4.09 -6.59 -15.57
C THR A 294 3.64 -7.57 -16.64
N LYS A 295 4.26 -7.51 -17.83
CA LYS A 295 3.88 -8.29 -19.02
C LYS A 295 3.57 -9.77 -18.76
N HIS A 296 4.51 -10.49 -18.13
CA HIS A 296 4.36 -11.94 -17.95
C HIS A 296 3.24 -12.30 -16.97
N ILE A 297 2.98 -11.44 -15.98
CA ILE A 297 1.82 -11.59 -15.09
C ILE A 297 0.54 -11.31 -15.87
N ILE A 298 0.50 -10.24 -16.67
CA ILE A 298 -0.67 -9.91 -17.50
C ILE A 298 -1.04 -11.10 -18.40
N ASP A 299 -0.05 -11.71 -19.05
CA ASP A 299 -0.29 -12.83 -19.96
C ASP A 299 -0.76 -14.11 -19.27
N LYS A 300 -0.31 -14.36 -18.04
CA LYS A 300 -0.65 -15.58 -17.28
C LYS A 300 -1.94 -15.42 -16.46
N ALA A 301 -2.19 -14.24 -15.92
CA ALA A 301 -3.21 -14.00 -14.89
C ALA A 301 -4.56 -13.51 -15.43
N TYR A 302 -4.58 -12.86 -16.59
CA TYR A 302 -5.73 -12.04 -16.99
C TYR A 302 -6.28 -12.38 -18.38
N ASP A 303 -7.57 -12.74 -18.42
CA ASP A 303 -8.41 -12.56 -19.60
C ASP A 303 -8.85 -11.08 -19.68
N VAL A 304 -8.05 -10.27 -20.38
CA VAL A 304 -8.24 -8.82 -20.47
C VAL A 304 -9.58 -8.45 -21.13
N SER A 305 -10.09 -9.27 -22.06
CA SER A 305 -11.40 -9.03 -22.69
C SER A 305 -12.52 -9.21 -21.68
N SER A 306 -12.51 -10.32 -20.93
CA SER A 306 -13.48 -10.54 -19.85
C SER A 306 -13.40 -9.45 -18.78
N MET A 307 -12.20 -9.03 -18.41
CA MET A 307 -12.01 -7.92 -17.45
C MET A 307 -12.59 -6.60 -17.97
N ASN A 308 -12.39 -6.28 -19.26
CA ASN A 308 -12.94 -5.08 -19.88
C ASN A 308 -14.47 -5.08 -19.89
N GLU A 309 -15.13 -6.23 -19.98
CA GLU A 309 -16.58 -6.35 -19.89
C GLU A 309 -17.09 -6.21 -18.45
N ASN A 310 -16.39 -6.82 -17.50
CA ASN A 310 -16.94 -7.06 -16.16
C ASN A 310 -16.52 -6.03 -15.10
N PHE A 311 -15.40 -5.31 -15.27
CA PHE A 311 -15.02 -4.23 -14.34
C PHE A 311 -15.54 -2.86 -14.80
N ASP A 312 -15.95 -2.03 -13.86
CA ASP A 312 -16.29 -0.62 -14.14
C ASP A 312 -15.04 0.19 -14.52
N PHE A 313 -13.92 -0.13 -13.85
CA PHE A 313 -12.58 0.33 -14.19
C PHE A 313 -11.53 -0.58 -13.53
N ILE A 314 -10.30 -0.53 -14.01
CA ILE A 314 -9.14 -1.19 -13.40
C ILE A 314 -8.16 -0.14 -12.88
N ASN A 315 -7.55 -0.41 -11.73
CA ASN A 315 -6.48 0.37 -11.15
C ASN A 315 -5.14 -0.27 -11.56
N LEU A 316 -4.51 0.26 -12.61
CA LEU A 316 -3.24 -0.28 -13.12
C LEU A 316 -2.10 0.08 -12.18
N MET A 317 -1.49 -0.91 -11.52
CA MET A 317 -0.37 -0.71 -10.60
C MET A 317 0.94 -0.43 -11.35
N ALA A 318 1.04 0.76 -11.97
CA ALA A 318 2.16 1.21 -12.79
C ALA A 318 3.31 1.78 -11.95
N TYR A 319 3.71 1.01 -10.94
CA TYR A 319 4.82 1.25 -10.01
C TYR A 319 5.41 -0.11 -9.60
N ASP A 320 6.52 -0.08 -8.87
CA ASP A 320 7.29 -1.28 -8.48
C ASP A 320 7.85 -2.08 -9.66
N TYR A 321 8.20 -1.41 -10.75
CA TYR A 321 8.97 -2.01 -11.84
C TYR A 321 10.39 -2.41 -11.42
N TYR A 322 10.97 -1.62 -10.49
CA TYR A 322 12.31 -1.78 -9.96
C TYR A 322 12.31 -1.57 -8.44
N GLY A 323 13.27 -2.15 -7.76
CA GLY A 323 13.37 -2.11 -6.30
C GLY A 323 14.53 -2.96 -5.80
N ALA A 324 14.47 -3.35 -4.52
CA ALA A 324 15.52 -4.16 -3.89
C ALA A 324 15.73 -5.55 -4.52
N TRP A 325 14.76 -6.03 -5.30
CA TRP A 325 14.82 -7.27 -6.08
C TRP A 325 15.50 -7.12 -7.45
N SER A 326 15.92 -5.91 -7.82
CA SER A 326 16.62 -5.64 -9.09
C SER A 326 18.14 -5.80 -8.94
N ASP A 327 18.85 -5.97 -10.05
CA ASP A 327 20.33 -6.06 -10.04
C ASP A 327 21.00 -4.68 -10.00
N PHE A 328 20.26 -3.64 -10.39
CA PHE A 328 20.74 -2.28 -10.53
C PHE A 328 19.70 -1.25 -10.07
N ALA A 329 20.18 -0.04 -9.80
CA ALA A 329 19.40 1.11 -9.39
C ALA A 329 18.64 1.70 -10.59
N GLU A 330 17.34 1.81 -10.46
CA GLU A 330 16.44 2.46 -11.41
C GLU A 330 15.23 2.98 -10.62
N THR A 331 14.55 3.98 -11.15
CA THR A 331 13.29 4.47 -10.59
C THR A 331 12.21 3.38 -10.68
N HIS A 332 11.36 3.26 -9.66
CA HIS A 332 10.37 2.18 -9.61
C HIS A 332 9.10 2.45 -10.43
N SER A 333 8.96 3.63 -11.02
CA SER A 333 7.83 4.01 -11.87
C SER A 333 8.25 4.89 -13.06
N PRO A 334 9.20 4.42 -13.90
CA PRO A 334 9.73 5.20 -15.01
C PRO A 334 8.66 5.38 -16.07
N LEU A 335 8.57 6.59 -16.64
CA LEU A 335 7.58 6.87 -17.68
C LEU A 335 7.87 6.06 -18.95
N PHE A 336 9.16 6.01 -19.32
CA PHE A 336 9.70 5.26 -20.44
C PHE A 336 10.96 4.51 -20.01
N THR A 337 11.28 3.43 -20.71
CA THR A 337 12.56 2.73 -20.51
C THR A 337 13.71 3.59 -21.06
N LYS A 338 14.74 3.81 -20.24
CA LYS A 338 15.95 4.51 -20.67
C LYS A 338 16.76 3.63 -21.64
N PRO A 339 17.20 4.14 -22.82
CA PRO A 339 17.91 3.32 -23.80
C PRO A 339 19.14 2.58 -23.25
N SER A 340 19.96 3.26 -22.43
CA SER A 340 21.15 2.63 -21.82
C SER A 340 20.83 1.49 -20.86
N ILE A 341 19.64 1.51 -20.23
CA ILE A 341 19.17 0.46 -19.34
C ILE A 341 18.64 -0.71 -20.16
N GLU A 342 17.91 -0.44 -21.24
CA GLU A 342 17.46 -1.47 -22.19
C GLU A 342 18.64 -2.16 -22.90
N ASP A 343 19.72 -1.44 -23.17
CA ASP A 343 20.94 -2.04 -23.74
C ASP A 343 21.65 -2.97 -22.76
N ALA A 344 21.63 -2.66 -21.46
CA ALA A 344 22.20 -3.50 -20.42
C ALA A 344 21.28 -4.69 -20.04
N ASP A 345 19.97 -4.48 -20.03
CA ASP A 345 18.94 -5.49 -19.75
C ASP A 345 17.79 -5.37 -20.76
N LYS A 346 17.77 -6.26 -21.75
CA LYS A 346 16.73 -6.25 -22.80
C LYS A 346 15.32 -6.50 -22.26
N MET A 347 15.16 -7.04 -21.05
CA MET A 347 13.84 -7.20 -20.43
C MET A 347 13.28 -5.89 -19.86
N SER A 348 14.13 -4.88 -19.65
CA SER A 348 13.73 -3.56 -19.15
C SER A 348 12.81 -2.80 -20.11
N LYS A 349 12.76 -3.17 -21.40
CA LYS A 349 11.79 -2.60 -22.36
C LYS A 349 10.32 -2.85 -21.99
N TYR A 350 10.05 -3.85 -21.15
CA TYR A 350 8.71 -4.17 -20.63
C TYR A 350 8.42 -3.56 -19.26
N LYS A 351 9.35 -2.75 -18.71
CA LYS A 351 9.31 -2.25 -17.33
C LYS A 351 9.16 -0.73 -17.29
N SER A 352 8.14 -0.21 -17.97
CA SER A 352 7.81 1.22 -17.93
C SER A 352 6.31 1.45 -17.94
N VAL A 353 5.89 2.60 -17.40
CA VAL A 353 4.49 3.03 -17.38
C VAL A 353 3.91 3.06 -18.79
N ASN A 354 4.66 3.59 -19.76
CA ASN A 354 4.24 3.64 -21.14
C ASN A 354 3.96 2.26 -21.72
N PHE A 355 4.91 1.32 -21.56
CA PHE A 355 4.73 -0.03 -22.05
C PHE A 355 3.49 -0.68 -21.45
N SER A 356 3.30 -0.60 -20.14
CA SER A 356 2.17 -1.27 -19.48
C SER A 356 0.82 -0.72 -19.95
N VAL A 357 0.70 0.61 -20.09
CA VAL A 357 -0.53 1.23 -20.59
C VAL A 357 -0.85 0.75 -22.00
N THR A 358 0.11 0.84 -22.93
CA THR A 358 -0.12 0.42 -24.32
C THR A 358 -0.40 -1.08 -24.40
N TYR A 359 0.26 -1.89 -23.58
CA TYR A 359 0.06 -3.33 -23.57
C TYR A 359 -1.33 -3.75 -23.08
N TRP A 360 -1.86 -3.10 -22.04
CA TRP A 360 -3.24 -3.34 -21.59
C TRP A 360 -4.26 -2.96 -22.69
N ILE A 361 -4.03 -1.85 -23.41
CA ILE A 361 -4.87 -1.43 -24.53
C ILE A 361 -4.79 -2.45 -25.68
N GLU A 362 -3.58 -2.87 -26.06
CA GLU A 362 -3.35 -3.89 -27.10
C GLU A 362 -4.01 -5.22 -26.77
N LYS A 363 -4.08 -5.59 -25.48
CA LYS A 363 -4.75 -6.80 -25.00
C LYS A 363 -6.28 -6.67 -24.95
N GLY A 364 -6.84 -5.51 -25.29
CA GLY A 364 -8.29 -5.30 -25.43
C GLY A 364 -8.95 -4.50 -24.30
N MET A 365 -8.19 -3.93 -23.36
CA MET A 365 -8.76 -3.05 -22.35
C MET A 365 -9.09 -1.68 -22.94
N SER A 366 -10.31 -1.21 -22.74
CA SER A 366 -10.70 0.11 -23.24
C SER A 366 -9.94 1.19 -22.46
N PRO A 367 -9.29 2.19 -23.12
CA PRO A 367 -8.49 3.20 -22.44
C PRO A 367 -9.21 3.91 -21.29
N GLN A 368 -10.48 4.27 -21.47
CA GLN A 368 -11.31 4.95 -20.47
C GLN A 368 -11.61 4.11 -19.21
N LYS A 369 -11.35 2.79 -19.23
CA LYS A 369 -11.44 1.90 -18.07
C LYS A 369 -10.10 1.73 -17.34
N ILE A 370 -8.99 2.18 -17.93
CA ILE A 370 -7.67 2.16 -17.28
C ILE A 370 -7.53 3.39 -16.40
N VAL A 371 -7.41 3.19 -15.10
CA VAL A 371 -7.04 4.24 -14.13
C VAL A 371 -5.57 4.03 -13.77
N LEU A 372 -4.72 4.98 -14.16
CA LEU A 372 -3.27 4.82 -14.06
C LEU A 372 -2.79 5.04 -12.63
N GLY A 373 -2.19 4.02 -12.03
CA GLY A 373 -1.56 4.08 -10.72
C GLY A 373 -0.32 4.98 -10.71
N VAL A 374 -0.23 5.87 -9.72
CA VAL A 374 0.93 6.70 -9.43
C VAL A 374 1.35 6.53 -7.96
N PRO A 375 2.64 6.31 -7.68
CA PRO A 375 3.11 6.07 -6.33
C PRO A 375 3.37 7.39 -5.59
N PHE A 376 2.90 7.49 -4.35
CA PHE A 376 3.27 8.55 -3.39
C PHE A 376 4.36 8.08 -2.43
N TYR A 377 5.24 7.22 -2.93
CA TYR A 377 6.37 6.65 -2.23
C TYR A 377 7.53 6.49 -3.20
N GLY A 378 8.69 6.11 -2.69
CA GLY A 378 9.85 5.70 -3.47
C GLY A 378 10.36 4.34 -3.03
N ARG A 379 11.06 3.66 -3.96
CA ARG A 379 11.86 2.47 -3.65
C ARG A 379 13.30 2.89 -3.42
N ALA A 380 13.87 2.40 -2.32
CA ALA A 380 15.21 2.74 -1.85
C ALA A 380 16.13 1.52 -1.91
N VAL A 381 17.32 1.68 -2.47
CA VAL A 381 18.28 0.59 -2.67
C VAL A 381 19.69 1.01 -2.24
N ALA A 382 20.42 0.09 -1.64
CA ALA A 382 21.81 0.29 -1.26
C ALA A 382 22.73 0.04 -2.46
N LEU A 383 23.54 1.02 -2.82
CA LEU A 383 24.45 0.98 -3.97
C LEU A 383 25.73 0.18 -3.64
N LYS A 384 26.26 -0.55 -4.63
CA LYS A 384 27.61 -1.10 -4.51
C LYS A 384 28.66 0.00 -4.68
N LYS A 385 29.62 0.06 -3.75
CA LYS A 385 30.73 1.04 -3.81
C LYS A 385 31.51 0.89 -5.12
N LYS A 386 31.72 2.01 -5.80
CA LYS A 386 32.59 2.07 -6.98
C LYS A 386 33.98 2.55 -6.57
N THR A 387 35.01 1.95 -7.16
CA THR A 387 36.41 2.34 -6.94
C THR A 387 36.86 3.51 -7.83
N GLN A 388 36.13 3.82 -8.92
CA GLN A 388 36.62 4.72 -9.97
C GLN A 388 35.64 5.82 -10.43
N LYS A 389 34.41 5.90 -9.89
CA LYS A 389 33.45 6.96 -10.30
C LYS A 389 32.86 7.68 -9.09
N PRO A 390 32.91 9.03 -9.06
CA PRO A 390 32.30 9.81 -7.98
C PRO A 390 30.78 9.98 -8.15
N ASN A 391 30.22 9.65 -9.32
CA ASN A 391 28.80 9.82 -9.61
C ASN A 391 28.08 8.47 -9.52
N TYR A 392 27.05 8.44 -8.68
CA TYR A 392 26.11 7.33 -8.54
C TYR A 392 24.76 7.68 -9.19
N GLY A 393 24.03 6.69 -9.68
CA GLY A 393 22.74 6.90 -10.32
C GLY A 393 22.20 5.69 -11.06
N LEU A 394 21.40 5.96 -12.10
CA LEU A 394 20.71 4.94 -12.90
C LEU A 394 21.68 3.92 -13.50
N GLY A 395 21.31 2.63 -13.40
CA GLY A 395 22.08 1.49 -13.90
C GLY A 395 23.21 1.03 -12.98
N ASP A 396 23.39 1.67 -11.83
CA ASP A 396 24.43 1.27 -10.89
C ASP A 396 24.07 -0.01 -10.13
N PRO A 397 25.02 -0.92 -9.90
CA PRO A 397 24.74 -2.17 -9.22
C PRO A 397 24.35 -1.94 -7.76
N ILE A 398 23.42 -2.75 -7.25
CA ILE A 398 22.90 -2.65 -5.86
C ILE A 398 23.20 -3.88 -5.01
N PHE A 399 23.25 -3.72 -3.69
CA PHE A 399 23.39 -4.82 -2.73
C PHE A 399 22.04 -5.37 -2.24
N GLY A 400 20.97 -4.58 -2.33
CA GLY A 400 19.66 -4.91 -1.79
C GLY A 400 18.92 -3.67 -1.29
N PRO A 401 17.98 -3.82 -0.33
CA PRO A 401 17.21 -2.69 0.16
C PRO A 401 18.09 -1.71 0.95
N ALA A 402 17.81 -0.41 0.82
CA ALA A 402 18.34 0.58 1.75
C ALA A 402 17.68 0.45 3.13
N SER A 403 18.23 1.11 4.14
CA SER A 403 17.65 1.14 5.49
C SER A 403 16.22 1.69 5.50
N SER A 404 15.41 1.26 6.47
CA SER A 404 14.02 1.70 6.60
C SER A 404 13.90 3.18 6.94
N GLY A 405 12.81 3.80 6.47
CA GLY A 405 12.41 5.14 6.86
C GLY A 405 11.96 5.21 8.33
N LYS A 406 12.01 6.42 8.89
CA LYS A 406 11.62 6.70 10.29
C LYS A 406 10.18 6.29 10.59
N TYR A 407 9.27 6.46 9.63
CA TYR A 407 7.83 6.36 9.82
C TYR A 407 7.23 5.13 9.15
N THR A 408 7.60 4.86 7.89
CA THR A 408 7.12 3.66 7.18
C THR A 408 7.75 2.39 7.73
N ASN A 409 8.98 2.48 8.26
CA ASN A 409 9.69 1.41 8.94
C ASN A 409 9.77 0.10 8.12
N GLU A 410 9.97 0.23 6.79
CA GLU A 410 10.16 -0.87 5.86
C GLU A 410 11.46 -0.68 5.07
N PRO A 411 12.43 -1.62 5.15
CA PRO A 411 13.65 -1.53 4.35
C PRO A 411 13.36 -1.46 2.85
N GLY A 412 13.99 -0.50 2.18
CA GLY A 412 13.85 -0.26 0.76
C GLY A 412 12.55 0.40 0.31
N PHE A 413 11.78 0.96 1.24
CA PHE A 413 10.54 1.69 0.98
C PHE A 413 10.51 2.98 1.78
N LEU A 414 10.14 4.08 1.15
CA LEU A 414 10.00 5.39 1.79
C LEU A 414 8.76 6.11 1.27
N SER A 415 7.93 6.63 2.16
CA SER A 415 6.85 7.56 1.78
C SER A 415 7.40 8.84 1.14
N TYR A 416 6.58 9.56 0.37
CA TYR A 416 7.02 10.83 -0.23
C TYR A 416 7.49 11.84 0.81
N TYR A 417 6.80 11.95 1.95
CA TYR A 417 7.22 12.85 3.03
C TYR A 417 8.57 12.44 3.65
N GLU A 418 8.91 11.14 3.73
CA GLU A 418 10.24 10.69 4.15
C GLU A 418 11.32 11.01 3.12
N VAL A 419 11.06 10.79 1.83
CA VAL A 419 11.99 11.16 0.76
C VAL A 419 12.27 12.67 0.81
N CYS A 420 11.23 13.47 1.03
CA CYS A 420 11.38 14.90 1.16
C CYS A 420 12.15 15.32 2.42
N ASP A 421 11.96 14.65 3.56
CA ASP A 421 12.78 14.90 4.75
C ASP A 421 14.27 14.60 4.49
N LEU A 422 14.59 13.55 3.73
CA LEU A 422 15.96 13.26 3.29
C LEU A 422 16.54 14.37 2.39
N ILE A 423 15.73 14.95 1.50
CA ILE A 423 16.18 16.07 0.64
C ILE A 423 16.56 17.29 1.47
N LYS A 424 15.78 17.61 2.51
CA LYS A 424 16.05 18.75 3.40
C LYS A 424 17.37 18.63 4.16
N THR A 425 17.86 17.42 4.41
CA THR A 425 19.17 17.20 5.07
C THR A 425 20.35 17.72 4.23
N LYS A 426 20.16 17.85 2.90
CA LYS A 426 21.20 18.15 1.91
C LYS A 426 22.31 17.09 1.80
N GLU A 427 22.15 15.92 2.43
CA GLU A 427 23.05 14.79 2.27
C GLU A 427 22.82 14.05 0.95
N TYR A 428 21.60 14.13 0.41
CA TYR A 428 21.21 13.53 -0.84
C TYR A 428 21.21 14.55 -1.98
N LYS A 429 21.81 14.17 -3.11
CA LYS A 429 21.75 14.90 -4.38
C LYS A 429 20.52 14.48 -5.15
N LYS A 430 19.71 15.46 -5.54
CA LYS A 430 18.52 15.25 -6.39
C LYS A 430 18.90 15.29 -7.87
N HIS A 431 18.42 14.31 -8.60
CA HIS A 431 18.65 14.15 -10.04
C HIS A 431 17.33 13.99 -10.79
N ARG A 432 17.37 14.26 -12.09
CA ARG A 432 16.25 14.02 -12.99
C ARG A 432 16.75 13.48 -14.32
N ASP A 433 16.11 12.41 -14.78
CA ASP A 433 16.27 11.85 -16.11
C ASP A 433 14.96 12.00 -16.89
N GLN A 434 15.05 12.17 -18.21
CA GLN A 434 13.88 12.40 -19.07
C GLN A 434 13.00 11.16 -19.28
N TYR A 435 13.54 9.95 -19.08
CA TYR A 435 12.81 8.68 -19.23
C TYR A 435 12.40 8.13 -17.87
N SER A 436 13.38 8.02 -16.97
CA SER A 436 13.21 7.43 -15.64
C SER A 436 12.52 8.37 -14.65
N GLY A 437 12.68 9.69 -14.82
CA GLY A 437 12.12 10.67 -13.90
C GLY A 437 13.07 11.00 -12.74
N THR A 438 12.55 11.07 -11.52
CA THR A 438 13.24 11.69 -10.38
C THR A 438 13.84 10.66 -9.44
N TYR A 439 15.04 10.94 -8.96
CA TYR A 439 15.67 10.15 -7.90
C TYR A 439 16.59 11.02 -7.05
N ILE A 440 16.93 10.53 -5.86
CA ILE A 440 17.97 11.08 -5.01
C ILE A 440 19.03 10.03 -4.68
N GLU A 441 20.26 10.46 -4.47
CA GLU A 441 21.37 9.59 -4.04
C GLU A 441 22.38 10.31 -3.15
N ASN A 442 23.08 9.58 -2.29
CA ASN A 442 24.17 10.11 -1.45
C ASN A 442 25.47 9.29 -1.59
N GLY A 443 25.60 8.55 -2.70
CA GLY A 443 26.67 7.60 -2.97
C GLY A 443 26.66 6.30 -2.16
N LYS A 444 25.74 6.16 -1.20
CA LYS A 444 25.47 4.92 -0.47
C LYS A 444 24.10 4.35 -0.85
N ASP A 445 23.09 5.20 -0.88
CA ASP A 445 21.71 4.82 -1.15
C ASP A 445 21.21 5.56 -2.41
N PHE A 446 20.34 4.90 -3.17
CA PHE A 446 19.58 5.47 -4.29
C PHE A 446 18.09 5.33 -4.00
N ILE A 447 17.32 6.40 -4.21
CA ILE A 447 15.87 6.40 -4.00
C ILE A 447 15.18 6.99 -5.22
N GLY A 448 14.47 6.14 -5.96
CA GLY A 448 13.63 6.56 -7.08
C GLY A 448 12.19 6.79 -6.62
N TYR A 449 11.61 7.94 -6.96
CA TYR A 449 10.30 8.38 -6.48
C TYR A 449 9.64 9.35 -7.48
N ASP A 450 8.32 9.52 -7.36
CA ASP A 450 7.59 10.53 -8.14
C ASP A 450 7.53 11.87 -7.38
N ASP A 451 7.83 12.97 -8.08
CA ASP A 451 7.57 14.33 -7.60
C ASP A 451 6.54 15.06 -8.48
N VAL A 452 6.19 16.29 -8.10
CA VAL A 452 5.20 17.13 -8.80
C VAL A 452 5.43 17.15 -10.32
N LYS A 453 6.67 17.29 -10.78
CA LYS A 453 6.96 17.38 -12.22
C LYS A 453 6.74 16.04 -12.92
N GLN A 454 7.09 14.93 -12.27
CA GLN A 454 6.86 13.59 -12.83
C GLN A 454 5.36 13.27 -12.88
N LEU A 455 4.59 13.67 -11.87
CA LEU A 455 3.14 13.55 -11.89
C LEU A 455 2.51 14.37 -13.02
N VAL A 456 2.95 15.61 -13.26
CA VAL A 456 2.47 16.39 -14.42
C VAL A 456 2.66 15.64 -15.74
N GLN A 457 3.81 14.97 -15.93
CA GLN A 457 4.07 14.16 -17.12
C GLN A 457 3.13 12.96 -17.20
N LYS A 458 2.94 12.22 -16.12
CA LYS A 458 2.01 11.07 -16.06
C LYS A 458 0.55 11.49 -16.27
N MET A 459 0.13 12.62 -15.72
CA MET A 459 -1.21 13.16 -15.95
C MET A 459 -1.41 13.62 -17.40
N SER A 460 -0.36 14.16 -18.04
CA SER A 460 -0.40 14.48 -19.47
C SER A 460 -0.52 13.22 -20.33
N MET A 461 0.16 12.13 -19.93
CA MET A 461 0.03 10.82 -20.56
C MET A 461 -1.39 10.25 -20.44
N ILE A 462 -2.02 10.37 -19.27
CA ILE A 462 -3.44 10.00 -19.07
C ILE A 462 -4.34 10.71 -20.08
N LYS A 463 -4.16 12.03 -20.26
CA LYS A 463 -4.91 12.79 -21.26
C LYS A 463 -4.61 12.35 -22.70
N HIS A 464 -3.33 12.13 -23.02
CA HIS A 464 -2.90 11.72 -24.35
C HIS A 464 -3.53 10.40 -24.79
N TYR A 465 -3.49 9.38 -23.94
CA TYR A 465 -4.08 8.07 -24.21
C TYR A 465 -5.58 8.00 -23.92
N LYS A 466 -6.19 9.10 -23.46
CA LYS A 466 -7.61 9.17 -23.06
C LYS A 466 -7.96 8.10 -22.01
N LEU A 467 -7.09 7.95 -21.02
CA LEU A 467 -7.30 6.99 -19.94
C LEU A 467 -8.42 7.45 -19.01
N GLY A 468 -8.96 6.54 -18.21
CA GLY A 468 -10.07 6.80 -17.28
C GLY A 468 -9.74 7.71 -16.11
N GLY A 469 -8.45 7.94 -15.81
CA GLY A 469 -8.02 8.80 -14.72
C GLY A 469 -6.72 8.33 -14.06
N ALA A 470 -6.48 8.81 -12.84
CA ALA A 470 -5.34 8.44 -12.00
C ALA A 470 -5.78 7.72 -10.73
N MET A 471 -4.98 6.75 -10.31
CA MET A 471 -5.09 6.06 -9.04
C MET A 471 -3.84 6.39 -8.21
N VAL A 472 -3.99 6.66 -6.92
CA VAL A 472 -2.86 7.00 -6.04
C VAL A 472 -2.65 5.92 -4.98
N TRP A 473 -1.42 5.41 -4.92
CA TRP A 473 -0.96 4.52 -3.85
C TRP A 473 0.13 5.21 -3.03
N SER A 474 -0.15 5.69 -1.83
CA SER A 474 -1.46 5.89 -1.21
C SER A 474 -1.57 7.31 -0.68
N ILE A 475 -2.79 7.78 -0.40
CA ILE A 475 -3.01 9.18 0.04
C ILE A 475 -2.32 9.51 1.36
N ASP A 476 -2.12 8.51 2.22
CA ASP A 476 -1.46 8.64 3.50
C ASP A 476 0.07 8.77 3.39
N MET A 477 0.64 8.68 2.19
CA MET A 477 2.06 8.85 1.93
C MET A 477 2.43 10.16 1.23
N ASP A 478 1.44 10.96 0.81
CA ASP A 478 1.65 12.35 0.36
C ASP A 478 2.13 13.23 1.53
N ASP A 479 2.58 14.46 1.26
CA ASP A 479 2.80 15.45 2.32
C ASP A 479 1.47 16.04 2.81
N PHE A 480 0.67 15.22 3.48
CA PHE A 480 -0.66 15.59 3.98
C PHE A 480 -0.62 16.59 5.15
N ARG A 481 0.53 16.70 5.83
CA ARG A 481 0.76 17.72 6.87
C ARG A 481 1.23 19.06 6.30
N GLY A 482 1.84 19.06 5.12
CA GLY A 482 2.40 20.27 4.50
C GLY A 482 3.73 20.67 5.12
N ASN A 483 4.50 19.71 5.63
CA ASN A 483 5.78 19.94 6.30
C ASN A 483 6.92 20.13 5.29
N CYS A 484 6.71 19.71 4.05
CA CYS A 484 7.71 19.45 3.04
C CYS A 484 7.55 20.34 1.81
N CYS A 485 6.31 20.61 1.46
CA CYS A 485 5.92 21.62 0.49
C CYS A 485 5.16 22.75 1.18
N SER A 486 5.07 23.92 0.55
CA SER A 486 4.31 25.06 1.06
C SER A 486 2.78 24.83 1.16
N ILE A 487 2.32 23.61 0.94
CA ILE A 487 0.91 23.20 0.89
C ILE A 487 0.74 21.75 1.35
N LYS A 488 -0.43 21.43 1.91
CA LYS A 488 -0.87 20.05 2.14
C LYS A 488 -1.23 19.36 0.83
N TYR A 489 -0.93 18.07 0.75
CA TYR A 489 -1.24 17.19 -0.38
C TYR A 489 -0.68 17.68 -1.73
N PRO A 490 0.62 18.01 -1.83
CA PRO A 490 1.22 18.55 -3.04
C PRO A 490 1.08 17.60 -4.24
N LEU A 491 1.23 16.29 -4.04
CA LEU A 491 1.13 15.32 -5.11
C LEU A 491 -0.33 15.13 -5.56
N LEU A 492 -1.26 14.94 -4.62
CA LEU A 492 -2.67 14.76 -4.95
C LEU A 492 -3.31 16.01 -5.56
N LYS A 493 -2.90 17.20 -5.10
CA LYS A 493 -3.32 18.46 -5.74
C LYS A 493 -2.78 18.57 -7.15
N THR A 494 -1.53 18.14 -7.40
CA THR A 494 -1.00 18.09 -8.77
C THR A 494 -1.84 17.21 -9.69
N VAL A 495 -2.23 16.02 -9.22
CA VAL A 495 -3.14 15.11 -9.95
C VAL A 495 -4.46 15.81 -10.27
N ASN A 496 -5.11 16.42 -9.27
CA ASN A 496 -6.39 17.11 -9.45
C ASN A 496 -6.30 18.35 -10.35
N SER A 497 -5.23 19.13 -10.22
CA SER A 497 -5.00 20.32 -11.03
C SER A 497 -4.92 19.95 -12.51
N VAL A 498 -4.08 18.97 -12.84
CA VAL A 498 -3.86 18.59 -14.24
C VAL A 498 -5.09 17.89 -14.81
N LEU A 499 -5.68 16.91 -14.11
CA LEU A 499 -6.78 16.13 -14.68
C LEU A 499 -8.14 16.84 -14.62
N ARG A 500 -8.46 17.48 -13.50
CA ARG A 500 -9.82 17.97 -13.21
C ARG A 500 -9.92 19.50 -13.19
N GLY A 501 -8.80 20.23 -13.20
CA GLY A 501 -8.79 21.69 -13.11
C GLY A 501 -9.26 22.23 -11.75
N VAL A 502 -9.31 21.39 -10.71
CA VAL A 502 -9.93 21.70 -9.40
C VAL A 502 -8.98 22.47 -8.47
N THR A 503 -7.68 22.54 -8.79
CA THR A 503 -6.69 23.22 -7.93
C THR A 503 -5.71 24.05 -8.74
N SER A 504 -5.38 25.25 -8.24
CA SER A 504 -4.38 26.12 -8.88
C SER A 504 -2.98 25.51 -8.77
N PHE A 505 -2.29 25.42 -9.92
CA PHE A 505 -0.92 24.91 -10.05
C PHE A 505 0.14 25.94 -9.62
N ALA A 506 -0.23 27.21 -9.50
CA ALA A 506 0.74 28.29 -9.35
C ALA A 506 1.44 28.24 -7.98
N GLY A 507 2.73 27.85 -7.98
CA GLY A 507 3.63 28.11 -6.87
C GLY A 507 3.85 26.99 -5.85
N ILE A 508 3.55 25.72 -6.18
CA ILE A 508 3.95 24.59 -5.31
C ILE A 508 5.47 24.54 -5.24
N LYS A 509 6.05 24.99 -4.11
CA LYS A 509 7.47 24.87 -3.81
C LYS A 509 7.65 23.78 -2.77
N CYS A 510 8.34 22.73 -3.16
CA CYS A 510 8.77 21.65 -2.29
C CYS A 510 10.28 21.77 -2.05
N ALA A 511 10.74 21.23 -0.91
CA ALA A 511 12.15 21.21 -0.51
C ALA A 511 13.10 20.60 -1.56
#